data_AF-A0A915DKB9-F1
#
_entry.id   AF-A0A915DKB9-F1
#
_cell.length_a   1.000
_cell.length_b   1.000
_cell.length_c   1.000
_cell.angle_alpha   90.00
_cell.angle_beta   90.00
_cell.angle_gamma   90.00
#
_symmetry.space_group_name_H-M   'P 1'
#
loop_
_entity.id
_entity.type
_entity.pdbx_description
1 polymer ?
#
loop_
_entity_poly.entity_id
_entity_poly.type
_entity_poly.pdbx_seq_one_letter_code
_entity_poly.pdbx_strand_id
1 'polypeptide(L)'
;MEADQNTQPLTDLEKNALARKERLRNVRAKMSTNEKDGEGNSDADPLVFRSYKPIDADQPSGNADEQMTVVENVIKEQIENTFDTSVQDSLDLSTLAPRKVDWDLRRGIQSKLDILDRKTQKSISALIRKRLESGDSDLLVSAVNAAPTATADDDDDE
;
A
#
# COMPACT_ATOMS: atom_id res chain seq x y z
N MET A 1 -14.53 79.58 -47.18
CA MET A 1 -13.19 79.48 -46.58
C MET A 1 -12.72 78.07 -46.83
N GLU A 2 -11.53 77.94 -47.40
CA GLU A 2 -11.08 76.82 -48.24
C GLU A 2 -11.26 75.43 -47.62
N ALA A 3 -11.85 74.52 -48.39
CA ALA A 3 -11.68 73.09 -48.16
C ALA A 3 -10.42 72.67 -48.93
N ASP A 4 -9.32 72.47 -48.20
CA ASP A 4 -8.15 71.78 -48.72
C ASP A 4 -8.57 70.38 -49.18
N GLN A 5 -8.68 70.23 -50.50
CA GLN A 5 -8.82 68.94 -51.15
C GLN A 5 -7.46 68.27 -51.16
N ASN A 6 -7.24 67.39 -50.20
CA ASN A 6 -6.33 66.27 -50.36
C ASN A 6 -6.99 64.99 -49.87
N THR A 7 -8.03 64.55 -50.57
CA THR A 7 -8.63 63.22 -50.36
C THR A 7 -7.91 62.23 -51.25
N GLN A 8 -6.76 61.75 -50.78
CA GLN A 8 -6.11 60.60 -51.39
C GLN A 8 -7.08 59.41 -51.36
N PRO A 9 -7.19 58.62 -52.45
CA PRO A 9 -8.07 57.47 -52.49
C PRO A 9 -7.66 56.49 -51.39
N LEU A 10 -8.62 56.21 -50.50
CA LEU A 10 -8.39 55.37 -49.34
C LEU A 10 -7.80 54.01 -49.76
N THR A 11 -6.67 53.64 -49.17
CA THR A 11 -6.00 52.39 -49.51
C THR A 11 -6.83 51.19 -49.06
N ASP A 12 -6.61 50.02 -49.67
CA ASP A 12 -7.37 48.81 -49.30
C ASP A 12 -7.12 48.39 -47.84
N LEU A 13 -5.95 48.73 -47.29
CA LEU A 13 -5.63 48.53 -45.87
C LEU A 13 -6.46 49.43 -44.96
N GLU A 14 -6.61 50.71 -45.31
CA GLU A 14 -7.42 51.68 -44.56
C GLU A 14 -8.91 51.34 -44.61
N LYS A 15 -9.43 50.88 -45.77
CA LYS A 15 -10.80 50.36 -45.89
C LYS A 15 -11.04 49.18 -44.95
N ASN A 16 -10.11 48.23 -44.90
CA ASN A 16 -10.20 47.08 -43.98
C ASN A 16 -10.10 47.50 -42.51
N ALA A 17 -9.26 48.49 -42.19
CA ALA A 17 -9.13 49.02 -40.84
C ALA A 17 -10.42 49.70 -40.37
N LEU A 18 -11.09 50.47 -41.24
CA LEU A 18 -12.39 51.07 -40.95
C LEU A 18 -13.47 50.01 -40.76
N ALA A 19 -13.55 49.01 -41.64
CA ALA A 19 -14.49 47.90 -41.50
C ALA A 19 -14.28 47.13 -40.18
N ARG A 20 -13.03 46.91 -39.77
CA ARG A 20 -12.70 46.32 -38.46
C ARG A 20 -13.11 47.23 -37.30
N LYS A 21 -12.87 48.54 -37.41
CA LYS A 21 -13.24 49.53 -36.39
C LYS A 21 -14.76 49.55 -36.16
N GLU A 22 -15.55 49.50 -37.23
CA GLU A 22 -17.01 49.41 -37.13
C GLU A 22 -17.44 48.08 -36.50
N ARG A 23 -16.90 46.94 -36.97
CA ARG A 23 -17.19 45.62 -36.35
C ARG A 23 -16.91 45.61 -34.85
N LEU A 24 -15.75 46.11 -34.43
CA LEU A 24 -15.39 46.19 -33.01
C LEU A 24 -16.30 47.16 -32.24
N ARG A 25 -16.72 48.26 -32.85
CA ARG A 25 -17.67 49.20 -32.25
C ARG A 25 -19.04 48.54 -32.02
N ASN A 26 -19.52 47.74 -32.97
CA ASN A 26 -20.77 46.98 -32.82
C ASN A 26 -20.67 45.90 -31.74
N VAL A 27 -19.55 45.18 -31.65
CA VAL A 27 -19.31 44.21 -30.58
C VAL A 27 -19.29 44.89 -29.22
N ARG A 28 -18.58 46.04 -29.09
CA ARG A 28 -18.51 46.80 -27.84
C ARG A 28 -19.87 47.38 -27.44
N ALA A 29 -20.67 47.86 -28.39
CA ALA A 29 -22.01 48.35 -28.13
C ALA A 29 -22.93 47.23 -27.61
N LYS A 30 -22.91 46.05 -28.25
CA LYS A 30 -23.67 44.87 -27.79
C LYS A 30 -23.26 44.44 -26.39
N MET A 31 -21.96 44.41 -26.09
CA MET A 31 -21.46 44.06 -24.76
C MET A 31 -21.87 45.09 -23.70
N SER A 32 -21.86 46.39 -24.03
CA SER A 32 -22.29 47.44 -23.09
C SER A 32 -23.79 47.49 -22.83
N THR A 33 -24.62 47.03 -23.77
CA THR A 33 -26.07 46.85 -23.56
C THR A 33 -26.30 45.66 -22.62
N ASN A 34 -25.58 44.56 -22.82
CA ASN A 34 -25.71 43.36 -21.99
C ASN A 34 -25.29 43.58 -20.52
N GLU A 35 -24.47 44.59 -20.24
CA GLU A 35 -24.08 44.95 -18.85
C GLU A 35 -25.06 45.91 -18.16
N LYS A 36 -25.95 46.60 -18.89
CA LYS A 36 -26.92 47.55 -18.30
C LYS A 36 -28.26 46.93 -17.95
N ASP A 37 -28.64 45.87 -18.63
CA ASP A 37 -29.89 45.14 -18.36
C ASP A 37 -29.59 43.91 -17.49
N GLY A 38 -29.11 44.16 -16.28
CA GLY A 38 -28.91 43.14 -15.25
C GLY A 38 -30.22 42.75 -14.56
N GLU A 39 -31.21 42.26 -15.31
CA GLU A 39 -32.41 41.65 -14.74
C GLU A 39 -32.78 40.38 -15.54
N GLY A 40 -32.91 39.28 -14.82
CA GLY A 40 -32.67 37.94 -15.33
C GLY A 40 -33.67 37.43 -16.37
N ASN A 41 -33.13 36.94 -17.50
CA ASN A 41 -33.64 35.76 -18.17
C ASN A 41 -32.47 35.04 -18.86
N SER A 42 -32.19 33.81 -18.44
CA SER A 42 -31.00 33.03 -18.81
C SER A 42 -31.14 32.33 -20.17
N ASP A 43 -31.56 33.06 -21.20
CA ASP A 43 -31.53 32.60 -22.60
C ASP A 43 -30.37 33.26 -23.37
N ALA A 44 -29.26 33.49 -22.68
CA ALA A 44 -28.00 33.83 -23.32
C ALA A 44 -27.33 32.52 -23.77
N ASP A 45 -26.84 32.48 -25.02
CA ASP A 45 -26.07 31.34 -25.54
C ASP A 45 -25.06 30.87 -24.49
N PRO A 46 -25.03 29.56 -24.16
CA PRO A 46 -24.21 29.07 -23.07
C PRO A 46 -22.75 29.42 -23.33
N LEU A 47 -22.09 30.01 -22.34
CA LEU A 47 -20.67 30.33 -22.39
C LEU A 47 -19.86 29.04 -22.50
N VAL A 48 -19.47 28.67 -23.73
CA VAL A 48 -18.68 27.47 -23.99
C VAL A 48 -17.21 27.75 -23.67
N PHE A 49 -16.75 27.27 -22.53
CA PHE A 49 -15.32 27.31 -22.20
C PHE A 49 -14.57 26.26 -23.03
N ARG A 50 -13.64 26.69 -23.86
CA ARG A 50 -12.89 25.78 -24.77
C ARG A 50 -11.93 24.86 -24.01
N SER A 51 -11.49 25.24 -22.82
CA SER A 51 -10.45 24.55 -22.04
C SER A 51 -10.84 24.16 -20.62
N TYR A 52 -12.02 24.58 -20.14
CA TYR A 52 -12.46 24.29 -18.77
C TYR A 52 -13.62 23.29 -18.80
N LYS A 53 -13.46 22.19 -18.05
CA LYS A 53 -14.55 21.28 -17.70
C LYS A 53 -14.94 21.57 -16.24
N PRO A 54 -16.20 21.93 -15.95
CA PRO A 54 -16.66 22.09 -14.58
C PRO A 54 -16.46 20.79 -13.78
N ILE A 55 -16.11 20.92 -12.50
CA ILE A 55 -15.88 19.78 -11.60
C ILE A 55 -17.12 18.89 -11.49
N ASP A 56 -18.31 19.50 -11.51
CA ASP A 56 -19.59 18.79 -11.39
C ASP A 56 -20.18 18.38 -12.75
N ALA A 57 -19.42 18.46 -13.85
CA ALA A 57 -19.91 18.10 -15.19
C ALA A 57 -20.29 16.62 -15.32
N ASP A 58 -19.61 15.75 -14.57
CA ASP A 58 -19.86 14.31 -14.55
C ASP A 58 -20.72 13.88 -13.35
N GLN A 59 -21.26 14.83 -12.57
CA GLN A 59 -22.23 14.47 -11.54
C GLN A 59 -23.55 14.06 -12.22
N PRO A 60 -24.08 12.87 -11.92
CA PRO A 60 -25.36 12.46 -12.46
C PRO A 60 -26.43 13.43 -11.98
N SER A 61 -27.10 14.12 -12.91
CA SER A 61 -28.26 14.97 -12.62
C SER A 61 -29.51 14.09 -12.36
N GLY A 62 -29.41 13.22 -11.36
CA GLY A 62 -30.44 12.27 -10.96
C GLY A 62 -30.81 12.47 -9.49
N ASN A 63 -32.07 12.23 -9.16
CA ASN A 63 -32.63 12.44 -7.82
C ASN A 63 -31.74 11.78 -6.75
N ALA A 64 -31.41 12.52 -5.70
CA ALA A 64 -30.56 12.05 -4.60
C ALA A 64 -31.07 10.73 -3.99
N ASP A 65 -32.39 10.52 -4.01
CA ASP A 65 -33.06 9.34 -3.47
C ASP A 65 -32.61 8.02 -4.16
N GLU A 66 -32.41 8.02 -5.48
CA GLU A 66 -31.97 6.82 -6.20
C GLU A 66 -30.53 6.45 -5.83
N GLN A 67 -29.67 7.46 -5.67
CA GLN A 67 -28.27 7.25 -5.28
C GLN A 67 -28.14 6.75 -3.84
N MET A 68 -29.01 7.20 -2.94
CA MET A 68 -29.06 6.72 -1.56
C MET A 68 -29.36 5.22 -1.49
N THR A 69 -30.27 4.70 -2.33
CA THR A 69 -30.58 3.26 -2.36
C THR A 69 -29.42 2.40 -2.86
N VAL A 70 -28.60 2.92 -3.78
CA VAL A 70 -27.39 2.22 -4.26
C VAL A 70 -26.35 2.14 -3.15
N VAL A 71 -26.13 3.24 -2.42
CA VAL A 71 -25.21 3.29 -1.28
C VAL A 71 -25.66 2.35 -0.17
N GLU A 72 -26.97 2.28 0.13
CA GLU A 72 -27.51 1.34 1.11
C GLU A 72 -27.25 -0.12 0.73
N ASN A 73 -27.36 -0.47 -0.55
CA ASN A 73 -27.09 -1.83 -1.02
C ASN A 73 -25.60 -2.20 -0.91
N VAL A 74 -24.70 -1.28 -1.26
CA VAL A 74 -23.25 -1.48 -1.11
C VAL A 74 -22.87 -1.61 0.37
N ILE A 75 -23.47 -0.81 1.25
CA ILE A 75 -23.24 -0.90 2.69
C ILE A 75 -23.72 -2.26 3.23
N LYS A 76 -24.90 -2.75 2.80
CA LYS A 76 -25.41 -4.07 3.20
C LYS A 76 -24.48 -5.19 2.75
N GLU A 77 -24.05 -5.17 1.48
CA GLU A 77 -23.10 -6.16 0.94
C GLU A 77 -21.76 -6.14 1.69
N GLN A 78 -21.25 -4.95 2.01
CA GLN A 78 -20.02 -4.82 2.80
C GLN A 78 -20.19 -5.37 4.22
N ILE A 79 -21.34 -5.11 4.86
CA ILE A 79 -21.66 -5.64 6.19
C ILE A 79 -21.77 -7.17 6.15
N GLU A 80 -22.47 -7.75 5.18
CA GLU A 80 -22.58 -9.20 4.99
C GLU A 80 -21.20 -9.86 4.80
N ASN A 81 -20.36 -9.30 3.93
CA ASN A 81 -18.99 -9.77 3.72
C ASN A 81 -18.12 -9.67 4.98
N THR A 82 -18.34 -8.67 5.84
CA THR A 82 -17.60 -8.56 7.11
C THR A 82 -17.99 -9.64 8.11
N PHE A 83 -19.23 -10.12 8.10
CA PHE A 83 -19.66 -11.22 8.97
C PHE A 83 -19.05 -12.56 8.56
N ASP A 84 -18.92 -12.82 7.25
CA ASP A 84 -18.32 -14.06 6.73
C ASP A 84 -16.82 -14.18 7.03
N THR A 85 -16.12 -13.05 7.17
CA THR A 85 -14.70 -13.02 7.58
C THR A 85 -14.46 -12.98 9.09
N SER A 86 -15.53 -12.76 9.89
CA SER A 86 -15.44 -12.66 11.35
C SER A 86 -15.41 -14.02 12.05
N VAL A 87 -15.52 -15.14 11.33
CA VAL A 87 -15.03 -16.44 11.83
C VAL A 87 -13.50 -16.45 11.68
N GLN A 88 -12.83 -15.44 12.24
CA GLN A 88 -11.52 -15.69 12.81
C GLN A 88 -11.80 -16.63 13.97
N ASP A 89 -11.55 -17.91 13.75
CA ASP A 89 -11.18 -18.81 14.83
C ASP A 89 -10.28 -18.02 15.75
N SER A 90 -10.73 -17.82 16.98
CA SER A 90 -9.96 -17.19 18.03
C SER A 90 -8.69 -18.03 18.19
N LEU A 91 -7.63 -17.66 17.47
CA LEU A 91 -6.34 -18.30 17.60
C LEU A 91 -5.87 -18.00 19.03
N ASP A 92 -6.02 -19.01 19.87
CA ASP A 92 -5.59 -18.96 21.25
C ASP A 92 -4.06 -18.79 21.29
N LEU A 93 -3.60 -17.67 21.83
CA LEU A 93 -2.18 -17.36 21.96
C LEU A 93 -1.44 -18.41 22.82
N SER A 94 -2.16 -19.22 23.60
CA SER A 94 -1.61 -20.37 24.33
C SER A 94 -1.10 -21.48 23.40
N THR A 95 -1.66 -21.57 22.18
CA THR A 95 -1.32 -22.60 21.18
C THR A 95 -0.21 -22.14 20.23
N LEU A 96 -0.05 -20.82 20.05
CA LEU A 96 0.93 -20.22 19.13
C LEU A 96 2.28 -19.91 19.81
N ALA A 97 2.29 -19.69 21.13
CA ALA A 97 3.54 -19.46 21.86
C ALA A 97 4.31 -20.79 22.08
N PRO A 98 5.64 -20.82 21.89
CA PRO A 98 6.45 -21.96 22.29
C PRO A 98 6.29 -22.20 23.80
N ARG A 99 5.76 -23.36 24.20
CA ARG A 99 5.42 -23.68 25.60
C ARG A 99 6.59 -23.68 26.58
N LYS A 100 7.84 -23.66 26.10
CA LYS A 100 9.05 -23.80 26.92
C LYS A 100 9.96 -22.58 26.77
N VAL A 101 10.18 -21.83 27.86
CA VAL A 101 11.07 -20.66 27.91
C VAL A 101 12.52 -21.02 27.55
N ASP A 102 12.92 -22.28 27.76
CA ASP A 102 14.28 -22.78 27.57
C ASP A 102 14.61 -23.27 26.15
N TRP A 103 13.67 -23.17 25.20
CA TRP A 103 13.87 -23.67 23.83
C TRP A 103 15.03 -22.96 23.11
N ASP A 104 15.15 -21.66 23.35
CA ASP A 104 16.23 -20.83 22.82
C ASP A 104 17.58 -21.14 23.50
N LEU A 105 17.54 -21.45 24.80
CA LEU A 105 18.72 -21.81 25.56
C LEU A 105 19.30 -23.15 25.12
N ARG A 106 18.46 -24.18 24.94
CA ARG A 106 18.89 -25.48 24.42
C ARG A 106 19.50 -25.32 23.03
N ARG A 107 18.83 -24.61 22.13
CA ARG A 107 19.34 -24.40 20.76
C ARG A 107 20.66 -23.64 20.73
N GLY A 108 20.81 -22.60 21.54
CA GLY A 108 22.03 -21.80 21.63
C GLY A 108 23.22 -22.55 22.25
N ILE A 109 22.96 -23.48 23.17
CA ILE A 109 24.00 -24.26 23.86
C ILE A 109 24.32 -25.57 23.12
N GLN A 110 23.38 -26.13 22.35
CA GLN A 110 23.55 -27.44 21.69
C GLN A 110 24.80 -27.50 20.82
N SER A 111 25.06 -26.48 19.99
CA SER A 111 26.26 -26.43 19.15
C SER A 111 27.57 -26.50 19.96
N LYS A 112 27.60 -25.89 21.16
CA LYS A 112 28.76 -25.94 22.07
C LYS A 112 28.87 -27.31 22.75
N LEU A 113 27.75 -27.90 23.14
CA LEU A 113 27.70 -29.25 23.70
C LEU A 113 28.18 -30.29 22.68
N ASP A 114 27.76 -30.21 21.42
CA ASP A 114 28.21 -31.13 20.37
C ASP A 114 29.73 -31.05 20.16
N ILE A 115 30.30 -29.84 20.16
CA ILE A 115 31.75 -29.65 20.05
C ILE A 115 32.46 -30.25 21.28
N LEU A 116 31.91 -30.04 22.48
CA LEU A 116 32.47 -30.55 23.71
C LEU A 116 32.38 -32.07 23.76
N ASP A 117 31.25 -32.65 23.40
CA ASP A 117 31.02 -34.10 23.36
C ASP A 117 31.98 -34.79 22.39
N ARG A 118 32.17 -34.24 21.17
CA ARG A 118 33.21 -34.73 20.24
C ARG A 118 34.61 -34.72 20.85
N LYS A 119 34.97 -33.68 21.60
CA LYS A 119 36.27 -33.59 22.28
C LYS A 119 36.37 -34.57 23.44
N THR A 120 35.28 -34.76 24.18
CA THR A 120 35.18 -35.70 25.30
C THR A 120 35.30 -37.13 24.80
N GLN A 121 34.55 -37.53 23.77
CA GLN A 121 34.64 -38.84 23.13
C GLN A 121 36.05 -39.11 22.57
N LYS A 122 36.69 -38.11 21.94
CA LYS A 122 38.08 -38.22 21.48
C LYS A 122 39.06 -38.44 22.63
N SER A 123 38.85 -37.73 23.74
CA SER A 123 39.69 -37.85 24.95
C SER A 123 39.48 -39.20 25.66
N ILE A 124 38.23 -39.66 25.77
CA ILE A 124 37.86 -40.99 26.27
C ILE A 124 38.54 -42.06 25.42
N SER A 125 38.43 -41.97 24.09
CA SER A 125 39.05 -42.93 23.17
C SER A 125 40.58 -42.97 23.32
N ALA A 126 41.22 -41.80 23.46
CA ALA A 126 42.67 -41.72 23.70
C ALA A 126 43.08 -42.32 25.05
N LEU A 127 42.27 -42.08 26.10
CA LEU A 127 42.52 -42.61 27.44
C LEU A 127 42.36 -44.13 27.49
N ILE A 128 41.33 -44.68 26.81
CA ILE A 128 41.14 -46.12 26.65
C ILE A 128 42.35 -46.73 25.93
N ARG A 129 42.80 -46.15 24.81
CA ARG A 129 43.98 -46.64 24.08
C ARG A 129 45.23 -46.69 24.97
N LYS A 130 45.52 -45.61 25.70
CA LYS A 130 46.67 -45.54 26.62
C LYS A 130 46.59 -46.61 27.72
N ARG A 131 45.41 -46.82 28.32
CA ARG A 131 45.25 -47.82 29.37
C ARG A 131 45.34 -49.25 28.82
N LEU A 132 44.87 -49.49 27.60
CA LEU A 132 45.03 -50.78 26.92
C LEU A 132 46.50 -51.09 26.63
N GLU A 133 47.28 -50.10 26.17
CA GLU A 133 48.73 -50.21 25.99
C GLU A 133 49.47 -50.44 27.33
N SER A 134 48.91 -49.94 28.44
CA SER A 134 49.48 -50.10 29.79
C SER A 134 49.16 -51.45 30.44
N GLY A 135 48.35 -52.30 29.79
CA GLY A 135 48.02 -53.65 30.27
C GLY A 135 46.80 -53.77 31.18
N ASP A 136 46.07 -52.67 31.43
CA ASP A 136 44.90 -52.64 32.33
C ASP A 136 43.60 -53.12 31.65
N SER A 137 43.68 -53.98 30.63
CA SER A 137 42.55 -54.33 29.76
C SER A 137 41.34 -54.91 30.51
N ASP A 138 41.58 -55.79 31.48
CA ASP A 138 40.53 -56.51 32.21
C ASP A 138 39.70 -55.60 33.12
N LEU A 139 40.36 -54.62 33.76
CA LEU A 139 39.71 -53.60 34.59
C LEU A 139 38.83 -52.65 33.76
N LEU A 140 39.21 -52.38 32.50
CA LEU A 140 38.44 -51.52 31.61
C LEU A 140 37.16 -52.19 31.12
N VAL A 141 37.24 -53.48 30.77
CA VAL A 141 36.07 -54.25 30.32
C VAL A 141 35.02 -54.32 31.44
N SER A 142 35.45 -54.56 32.68
CA SER A 142 34.54 -54.54 33.83
C SER A 142 33.93 -53.16 34.08
N ALA A 143 34.70 -52.07 33.92
CA ALA A 143 34.21 -50.71 34.16
C ALA A 143 33.21 -50.24 33.10
N VAL A 144 33.42 -50.58 31.83
CA VAL A 144 32.49 -50.25 30.74
C VAL A 144 31.16 -50.98 30.90
N ASN A 145 31.18 -52.24 31.32
CA ASN A 145 29.95 -53.01 31.56
C ASN A 145 29.19 -52.55 32.82
N ALA A 146 29.86 -51.91 33.78
CA ALA A 146 29.24 -51.41 35.00
C ALA A 146 28.68 -49.98 34.88
N ALA A 147 29.06 -49.23 33.85
CA ALA A 147 28.54 -47.89 33.61
C ALA A 147 27.19 -47.97 32.89
N PRO A 148 26.06 -47.63 33.53
CA PRO A 148 24.80 -47.46 32.81
C PRO A 148 24.95 -46.29 31.83
N THR A 149 24.53 -46.50 30.59
CA THR A 149 24.46 -45.47 29.54
C THR A 149 23.51 -44.35 29.97
N ALA A 150 24.02 -43.36 30.70
CA ALA A 150 23.28 -42.18 31.15
C ALA A 150 23.11 -41.13 30.02
N THR A 151 22.75 -41.63 28.85
CA THR A 151 22.35 -40.86 27.66
C THR A 151 21.15 -41.60 27.05
N ALA A 152 20.13 -41.88 27.86
CA ALA A 152 18.80 -42.06 27.31
C ALA A 152 18.29 -40.63 27.09
N ASP A 153 18.18 -40.28 25.82
CA ASP A 153 17.49 -39.08 25.36
C ASP A 153 16.14 -38.98 26.10
N ASP A 154 15.99 -37.92 26.89
CA ASP A 154 14.72 -37.51 27.49
C ASP A 154 13.90 -36.76 26.40
N ASP A 155 13.82 -37.39 25.22
CA ASP A 155 12.95 -37.09 24.09
C ASP A 155 11.86 -38.17 24.11
N ASP A 156 10.89 -38.04 25.03
CA ASP A 156 9.49 -38.40 24.79
C ASP A 156 8.62 -37.99 26.00
N ASP A 157 7.59 -37.20 25.68
CA ASP A 157 6.35 -36.93 26.41
C ASP A 157 6.25 -35.77 27.46
N GLU A 158 5.27 -34.89 27.15
CA GLU A 158 4.55 -33.83 27.92
C GLU A 158 5.01 -32.35 27.86
#